data_AF-A0A7S2PL56-F1
#
_entry.id   AF-A0A7S2PL56-F1
#
_cell.length_a   1.000
_cell.length_b   1.000
_cell.length_c   1.000
_cell.angle_alpha   90.00
_cell.angle_beta   90.00
_cell.angle_gamma   90.00
#
_symmetry.space_group_name_H-M   'P 1'
#
loop_
_entity.id
_entity.type
_entity.pdbx_description
1 polymer ?
#
loop_
_entity_poly.entity_id
_entity_poly.type
_entity_poly.pdbx_seq_one_letter_code
_entity_poly.pdbx_strand_id
1 'polypeptide(L)'
;FGLAFSTALFSQLFQHSIPGLLKPLDVEKRGRVKFTFSAVLFTACGLYIILGSSAAIYFGSKLRSNVNLNFADFASGLIKDDGSVSPTILRICQVASNFVVLYPALDILSIFPLIAIALGNNLAASFPQLHDFAKQHHTCSERIATIFWRLLSSIPPIIVSLWAMNLSFSLQLGA
;
A
#
# COMPACT_ATOMS: atom_id res chain seq x y z
N PHE A 1 20.53 1.75 11.28
CA PHE A 1 20.85 1.94 9.85
C PHE A 1 20.08 0.97 8.95
N GLY A 2 20.20 -0.36 9.15
CA GLY A 2 19.54 -1.37 8.30
C GLY A 2 18.02 -1.18 8.10
N LEU A 3 17.23 -1.03 9.18
CA LEU A 3 15.79 -0.81 9.09
C LEU A 3 15.43 0.43 8.23
N ALA A 4 16.09 1.56 8.46
CA ALA A 4 15.81 2.80 7.73
C ALA A 4 16.18 2.68 6.25
N PHE A 5 17.28 1.99 5.94
CA PHE A 5 17.69 1.70 4.58
C PHE A 5 16.70 0.76 3.87
N SER A 6 16.29 -0.34 4.51
CA SER A 6 15.27 -1.27 4.00
C SER A 6 13.93 -0.57 3.76
N THR A 7 13.46 0.26 4.70
CA THR A 7 12.23 1.04 4.52
C THR A 7 12.35 2.04 3.38
N ALA A 8 13.50 2.70 3.22
CA ALA A 8 13.74 3.61 2.10
C ALA A 8 13.73 2.89 0.75
N LEU A 9 14.37 1.72 0.65
CA LEU A 9 14.32 0.88 -0.55
C LEU A 9 12.89 0.41 -0.86
N PHE A 10 12.17 -0.08 0.16
CA PHE A 10 10.79 -0.52 0.01
C PHE A 10 9.89 0.62 -0.48
N SER A 11 10.07 1.83 0.05
CA SER A 11 9.32 3.03 -0.38
C SER A 11 9.55 3.40 -1.85
N GLN A 12 10.61 2.85 -2.45
CA GLN A 12 11.03 3.07 -3.82
C GLN A 12 10.89 1.81 -4.70
N LEU A 13 9.99 0.88 -4.35
CA LEU A 13 9.66 -0.31 -5.16
C LEU A 13 8.87 0.01 -6.45
N PHE A 14 9.24 1.06 -7.17
CA PHE A 14 8.71 1.36 -8.50
C PHE A 14 9.47 0.61 -9.59
N GLN A 15 10.67 0.09 -9.31
CA GLN A 15 11.60 -0.46 -10.29
C GLN A 15 11.00 -1.62 -11.11
N HIS A 16 10.25 -2.51 -10.46
CA HIS A 16 9.59 -3.64 -11.12
C HIS A 16 8.43 -3.19 -12.05
N SER A 17 7.83 -2.04 -11.78
CA SER A 17 6.72 -1.50 -12.56
C SER A 17 7.18 -0.66 -13.76
N ILE A 18 8.46 -0.22 -13.80
CA ILE A 18 9.01 0.63 -14.87
C ILE A 18 8.82 -0.01 -16.27
N PRO A 19 9.17 -1.29 -16.51
CA PRO A 19 9.03 -1.88 -17.84
C PRO A 19 7.59 -1.92 -18.32
N GLY A 20 6.63 -2.15 -17.40
CA GLY A 20 5.21 -2.12 -17.69
C GLY A 20 4.69 -0.74 -18.05
N LEU A 21 5.18 0.31 -17.37
CA LEU A 21 4.85 1.70 -17.65
C LEU A 21 5.45 2.22 -18.97
N LEU A 22 6.60 1.67 -19.38
CA LEU A 22 7.27 2.06 -20.61
C LEU A 22 6.75 1.36 -21.86
N LYS A 23 6.12 0.18 -21.71
CA LYS A 23 5.59 -0.60 -22.82
C LYS A 23 4.51 0.13 -23.66
N PRO A 24 3.55 0.87 -23.06
CA PRO A 24 2.56 1.63 -23.84
C PRO A 24 3.05 3.04 -24.26
N LEU A 25 4.29 3.42 -23.97
CA LEU A 25 4.79 4.77 -24.24
C LEU A 25 5.28 4.94 -25.69
N ASP A 26 4.83 6.00 -26.36
CA ASP A 26 5.29 6.36 -27.71
C ASP A 26 6.82 6.48 -27.78
N VAL A 27 7.40 6.00 -28.89
CA VAL A 27 8.85 5.97 -29.13
C VAL A 27 9.46 7.38 -29.04
N GLU A 28 8.73 8.40 -29.49
CA GLU A 28 9.15 9.81 -29.44
C GLU A 28 9.31 10.36 -28.02
N LYS A 29 8.49 9.88 -27.07
CA LYS A 29 8.51 10.34 -25.67
C LYS A 29 9.53 9.58 -24.83
N ARG A 30 10.10 8.49 -25.36
CA ARG A 30 11.04 7.61 -24.67
C ARG A 30 12.35 8.32 -24.28
N GLY A 31 12.74 9.36 -24.99
CA GLY A 31 13.92 10.18 -24.66
C GLY A 31 13.75 10.98 -23.35
N ARG A 32 12.52 11.38 -23.00
CA ARG A 32 12.23 12.17 -21.78
C ARG A 32 11.99 11.32 -20.55
N VAL A 33 11.86 10.00 -20.71
CA VAL A 33 11.61 9.04 -19.64
C VAL A 33 12.58 9.20 -18.49
N LYS A 34 13.89 9.27 -18.78
CA LYS A 34 14.92 9.38 -17.73
C LYS A 34 14.73 10.63 -16.88
N PHE A 35 14.38 11.75 -17.51
CA PHE A 35 14.11 13.00 -16.83
C PHE A 35 12.83 12.92 -15.98
N THR A 36 11.74 12.40 -16.55
CA THR A 36 10.46 12.24 -15.82
C THR A 36 10.62 11.33 -14.60
N PHE A 37 11.28 10.17 -14.75
CA PHE A 37 11.54 9.27 -13.63
C PHE A 37 12.41 9.91 -12.56
N SER A 38 13.46 10.64 -12.96
CA SER A 38 14.31 11.37 -12.02
C SER A 38 13.53 12.44 -11.27
N ALA A 39 12.70 13.23 -11.96
CA ALA A 39 11.86 14.26 -11.33
C ALA A 39 10.86 13.65 -10.33
N VAL A 40 10.22 12.53 -10.67
CA VAL A 40 9.31 11.81 -9.77
C VAL A 40 10.04 11.31 -8.52
N LEU A 41 11.24 10.74 -8.68
CA LEU A 41 12.07 10.27 -7.57
C LEU A 41 12.49 11.39 -6.63
N PHE A 42 12.95 12.51 -7.17
CA PHE A 42 13.32 13.67 -6.36
C PHE A 42 12.12 14.25 -5.62
N THR A 43 10.97 14.33 -6.29
CA THR A 43 9.73 14.82 -5.67
C THR A 43 9.29 13.91 -4.53
N ALA A 44 9.25 12.59 -4.76
CA ALA A 44 8.87 11.61 -3.73
C ALA A 44 9.83 11.64 -2.54
N CYS A 45 11.14 11.71 -2.80
CA CYS A 45 12.15 11.82 -1.75
C CYS A 45 11.95 13.10 -0.92
N GLY A 46 11.74 14.24 -1.57
CA GLY A 46 11.46 15.51 -0.88
C GLY A 46 10.21 15.44 0.00
N LEU A 47 9.11 14.90 -0.53
CA LEU A 47 7.86 14.72 0.23
C LEU A 47 8.06 13.81 1.44
N TYR A 48 8.78 12.69 1.30
CA TYR A 48 9.07 11.80 2.42
C TYR A 48 9.96 12.44 3.48
N ILE A 49 10.96 13.23 3.11
CA ILE A 49 11.79 13.97 4.08
C ILE A 49 10.95 14.99 4.84
N ILE A 50 10.11 15.76 4.13
CA ILE A 50 9.26 16.78 4.75
C ILE A 50 8.28 16.13 5.73
N LEU A 51 7.53 15.12 5.27
CA LEU A 51 6.52 14.43 6.10
C LEU A 51 7.15 13.69 7.28
N GLY A 52 8.26 12.99 7.05
CA GLY A 52 9.00 12.28 8.10
C GLY A 52 9.55 13.24 9.16
N SER A 53 10.14 14.36 8.73
CA SER A 53 10.66 15.40 9.64
C SER A 53 9.54 16.07 10.42
N SER A 54 8.43 16.44 9.77
CA SER A 54 7.29 17.06 10.46
C SER A 54 6.67 16.12 11.50
N ALA A 55 6.53 14.83 11.17
CA ALA A 55 6.01 13.84 12.11
C ALA A 55 6.97 13.61 13.28
N ALA A 56 8.28 13.54 13.03
CA ALA A 56 9.29 13.39 14.07
C ALA A 56 9.33 14.60 15.03
N ILE A 57 9.22 15.83 14.50
CA ILE A 57 9.19 17.05 15.31
C ILE A 57 7.90 17.12 16.15
N TYR A 58 6.75 16.80 15.56
CA TYR A 58 5.45 16.92 16.22
C TYR A 58 5.21 15.82 17.28
N PHE A 59 5.47 14.55 16.95
CA PHE A 59 5.20 13.42 17.86
C PHE A 59 6.39 13.07 18.76
N GLY A 60 7.60 13.51 18.41
CA GLY A 60 8.82 13.26 19.20
C GLY A 60 9.01 11.78 19.52
N SER A 61 9.20 11.48 20.81
CA SER A 61 9.44 10.12 21.32
C SER A 61 8.20 9.20 21.29
N LYS A 62 7.00 9.73 21.00
CA LYS A 62 5.76 8.93 20.94
C LYS A 62 5.43 8.43 19.52
N LEU A 63 6.30 8.67 18.55
CA LEU A 63 6.08 8.27 17.16
C LEU A 63 6.05 6.74 17.00
N ARG A 64 4.88 6.19 16.64
CA ARG A 64 4.75 4.79 16.22
C ARG A 64 5.24 4.54 14.79
N SER A 65 5.60 3.28 14.51
CA SER A 65 6.02 2.80 13.18
C SER A 65 4.98 3.11 12.07
N ASN A 66 3.68 3.02 12.40
CA ASN A 66 2.62 3.57 11.56
C ASN A 66 2.23 4.95 12.08
N VAL A 67 2.61 6.00 11.35
CA VAL A 67 2.36 7.39 11.75
C VAL A 67 0.85 7.71 11.81
N ASN A 68 0.02 7.07 10.98
CA ASN A 68 -1.42 7.30 10.96
C ASN A 68 -2.07 6.94 12.30
N LEU A 69 -1.59 5.89 12.99
CA LEU A 69 -2.09 5.51 14.32
C LEU A 69 -1.77 6.54 15.41
N ASN A 70 -0.77 7.41 15.21
CA ASN A 70 -0.49 8.49 16.15
C ASN A 70 -1.55 9.60 16.07
N PHE A 71 -2.35 9.63 15.00
CA PHE A 71 -3.45 10.57 14.86
C PHE A 71 -4.76 10.08 15.47
N ALA A 72 -4.86 8.84 15.98
CA ALA A 72 -6.10 8.31 16.55
C ALA A 72 -6.61 9.13 17.75
N ASP A 73 -5.69 9.65 18.57
CA ASP A 73 -5.99 10.53 19.70
C ASP A 73 -5.77 12.02 19.36
N PHE A 74 -5.76 12.38 18.06
CA PHE A 74 -5.43 13.73 17.63
C PHE A 74 -6.55 14.71 17.98
N ALA A 75 -6.36 15.41 19.10
CA ALA A 75 -7.20 16.51 19.54
C ALA A 75 -6.56 17.89 19.24
N SER A 76 -5.78 18.01 18.16
CA SER A 76 -5.24 19.28 17.61
C SER A 76 -4.74 20.34 18.62
N GLY A 77 -4.31 19.97 19.83
CA GLY A 77 -4.03 20.92 20.91
C GLY A 77 -5.20 21.86 21.27
N LEU A 78 -6.44 21.54 20.88
CA LEU A 78 -7.63 22.39 21.06
C LEU A 78 -8.30 22.23 22.43
N ILE A 79 -7.73 21.37 23.28
CA ILE A 79 -8.08 21.34 24.70
C ILE A 79 -7.48 22.60 25.32
N LYS A 80 -8.25 23.68 25.36
CA LYS A 80 -7.91 24.83 26.21
C LYS A 80 -7.94 24.37 27.67
N ASP A 81 -7.01 24.86 28.48
CA ASP A 81 -6.90 24.60 29.93
C ASP A 81 -8.17 24.93 30.74
N ASP A 82 -9.17 25.55 30.10
CA ASP A 82 -10.47 25.96 30.67
C ASP A 82 -11.63 24.99 30.35
N GLY A 83 -11.36 23.82 29.74
CA GLY A 83 -12.34 22.75 29.54
C GLY A 83 -13.50 23.03 28.56
N SER A 84 -13.59 24.24 27.99
CA SER A 84 -14.67 24.65 27.09
C SER A 84 -14.23 24.60 25.62
N VAL A 85 -14.33 23.41 25.02
CA VAL A 85 -14.18 23.24 23.57
C VAL A 85 -15.55 23.16 22.93
N SER A 86 -15.75 23.87 21.82
CA SER A 86 -17.00 23.77 21.04
C SER A 86 -17.19 22.31 20.59
N PRO A 87 -18.32 21.66 20.95
CA PRO A 87 -18.54 20.23 20.67
C PRO A 87 -18.53 19.93 19.16
N THR A 88 -18.84 20.92 18.33
CA THR A 88 -18.84 20.80 16.87
C THR A 88 -17.41 20.65 16.33
N ILE A 89 -16.45 21.40 16.85
CA ILE A 89 -15.05 21.34 16.40
C ILE A 89 -14.43 20.02 16.81
N LEU A 90 -14.72 19.55 18.04
CA LEU A 90 -14.27 18.22 18.49
C LEU A 90 -14.79 17.11 17.59
N ARG A 91 -16.07 17.15 17.19
CA ARG A 91 -16.64 16.14 16.27
C ARG A 91 -15.96 16.17 14.90
N ILE A 92 -15.68 17.35 14.34
CA ILE A 92 -14.98 17.47 13.05
C ILE A 92 -13.56 16.92 13.17
N CYS A 93 -12.84 17.24 14.24
CA CYS A 93 -11.50 16.70 14.50
C CYS A 93 -11.51 15.18 14.66
N GLN A 94 -12.48 14.61 15.37
CA GLN A 94 -12.64 13.16 15.53
C GLN A 94 -12.92 12.46 14.19
N VAL A 95 -13.80 13.02 13.37
CA VAL A 95 -14.10 12.47 12.03
C VAL A 95 -12.88 12.55 11.13
N ALA A 96 -12.18 13.69 11.11
CA ALA A 96 -10.97 13.87 10.31
C ALA A 96 -9.83 12.93 10.76
N SER A 97 -9.62 12.80 12.08
CA SER A 97 -8.66 11.86 12.68
C SER A 97 -8.97 10.41 12.29
N ASN A 98 -10.21 9.97 12.47
CA ASN A 98 -10.64 8.63 12.10
C ASN A 98 -10.45 8.36 10.60
N PHE A 99 -10.71 9.36 9.75
CA PHE A 99 -10.46 9.24 8.32
C PHE A 99 -8.98 9.06 8.01
N VAL A 100 -8.08 9.87 8.60
CA VAL A 100 -6.63 9.75 8.40
C VAL A 100 -6.10 8.39 8.84
N VAL A 101 -6.62 7.85 9.95
CA VAL A 101 -6.24 6.53 10.47
C VAL A 101 -6.73 5.41 9.55
N LEU A 102 -7.97 5.53 9.04
CA LEU A 102 -8.63 4.47 8.28
C LEU A 102 -8.29 4.48 6.79
N TYR A 103 -7.90 5.63 6.23
CA TYR A 103 -7.64 5.81 4.81
C TYR A 103 -6.67 4.77 4.21
N PRO A 104 -5.51 4.48 4.83
CA PRO A 104 -4.61 3.44 4.31
C PRO A 104 -5.27 2.05 4.23
N ALA A 105 -6.15 1.71 5.18
CA ALA A 105 -6.85 0.44 5.17
C ALA A 105 -7.90 0.38 4.04
N LEU A 106 -8.60 1.49 3.78
CA LEU A 106 -9.57 1.59 2.68
C LEU A 106 -8.89 1.56 1.31
N ASP A 107 -7.75 2.25 1.17
CA ASP A 107 -6.95 2.24 -0.04
C ASP A 107 -6.48 0.81 -0.39
N ILE A 108 -5.90 0.11 0.59
CA ILE A 108 -5.48 -1.29 0.43
C ILE A 108 -6.67 -2.20 0.13
N LEU A 109 -7.81 -2.02 0.81
CA LEU A 109 -9.02 -2.81 0.56
C LEU A 109 -9.53 -2.67 -0.88
N SER A 110 -9.38 -1.48 -1.47
CA SER A 110 -9.80 -1.23 -2.86
C SER A 110 -8.85 -1.85 -3.90
N ILE A 111 -7.55 -1.90 -3.58
CA ILE A 111 -6.50 -2.42 -4.47
C ILE A 111 -6.36 -3.94 -4.36
N PHE A 112 -6.68 -4.51 -3.19
CA PHE A 112 -6.51 -5.94 -2.90
C PHE A 112 -7.21 -6.86 -3.94
N PRO A 113 -8.47 -6.63 -4.35
CA PRO A 113 -9.11 -7.45 -5.38
C PRO A 113 -8.37 -7.41 -6.72
N LEU A 114 -7.82 -6.26 -7.10
CA LEU A 114 -7.09 -6.12 -8.35
C LEU A 114 -5.79 -6.92 -8.33
N ILE A 115 -5.05 -6.88 -7.21
CA ILE A 115 -3.84 -7.69 -7.00
C ILE A 115 -4.18 -9.18 -7.03
N ALA A 116 -5.24 -9.61 -6.34
CA ALA A 116 -5.69 -10.99 -6.33
C ALA A 116 -6.11 -11.48 -7.74
N ILE A 117 -6.77 -10.63 -8.53
CA ILE A 117 -7.10 -10.96 -9.93
C ILE A 117 -5.84 -11.09 -10.78
N ALA A 118 -4.90 -10.15 -10.68
CA ALA A 118 -3.66 -10.19 -11.44
C ALA A 118 -2.81 -11.41 -11.10
N LEU A 119 -2.62 -11.70 -9.81
CA LEU A 119 -1.87 -12.86 -9.34
C LEU A 119 -2.59 -14.18 -9.70
N GLY A 120 -3.91 -14.25 -9.51
CA GLY A 120 -4.71 -15.41 -9.91
C GLY A 120 -4.61 -15.71 -11.41
N ASN A 121 -4.64 -14.68 -12.26
CA ASN A 121 -4.46 -14.85 -13.71
C ASN A 121 -3.04 -15.32 -14.06
N ASN A 122 -2.00 -14.77 -13.42
CA ASN A 122 -0.61 -15.18 -13.62
C ASN A 122 -0.35 -16.61 -13.13
N LEU A 123 -0.99 -17.01 -12.03
CA LEU A 123 -0.90 -18.36 -11.48
C LEU A 123 -1.60 -19.38 -12.37
N ALA A 124 -2.79 -19.04 -12.87
CA ALA A 124 -3.49 -19.86 -13.86
C ALA A 124 -2.67 -20.07 -15.14
N ALA A 125 -1.97 -19.03 -15.61
CA ALA A 125 -1.08 -19.12 -16.77
C ALA A 125 0.19 -19.97 -16.51
N SER A 126 0.67 -20.00 -15.27
CA SER A 126 1.82 -20.81 -14.86
C SER A 126 1.54 -22.32 -14.84
N PHE A 127 0.26 -22.73 -14.78
CA PHE A 127 -0.16 -24.14 -14.76
C PHE A 127 -1.06 -24.51 -15.95
N PRO A 128 -0.50 -24.55 -17.18
CA PRO A 128 -1.27 -24.83 -18.39
C PRO A 128 -1.94 -26.21 -18.38
N GLN A 129 -1.32 -27.20 -17.73
CA GLN A 129 -1.85 -28.56 -17.60
C GLN A 129 -3.19 -28.62 -16.83
N LEU A 130 -3.36 -27.76 -15.82
CA LEU A 130 -4.62 -27.70 -15.06
C LEU A 130 -5.70 -26.95 -15.86
N HIS A 131 -5.31 -25.98 -16.68
CA HIS A 131 -6.20 -25.29 -17.60
C HIS A 131 -6.72 -26.22 -18.69
N ASP A 132 -5.85 -27.04 -19.28
CA ASP A 132 -6.23 -28.03 -20.31
C ASP A 132 -7.17 -29.11 -19.73
N PHE A 133 -6.91 -29.57 -18.51
CA PHE A 133 -7.78 -30.51 -17.81
C PHE A 133 -9.17 -29.90 -17.49
N ALA A 134 -9.22 -28.63 -17.09
CA ALA A 134 -10.47 -27.90 -16.84
C ALA A 134 -11.27 -27.66 -18.13
N LYS A 135 -10.58 -27.38 -19.24
CA LYS A 135 -11.18 -27.15 -20.57
C LYS A 135 -11.77 -28.43 -21.16
N GLN A 136 -11.19 -29.59 -20.85
CA GLN A 136 -11.69 -30.90 -21.29
C GLN A 136 -13.02 -31.28 -20.60
N HIS A 137 -13.30 -30.76 -19.41
CA HIS A 137 -14.53 -30.99 -18.64
C HIS A 137 -15.43 -29.73 -18.59
N HIS A 138 -16.14 -29.42 -19.69
CA HIS A 138 -17.21 -28.39 -19.83
C HIS A 138 -16.90 -26.90 -19.49
N THR A 139 -17.54 -25.99 -20.23
CA THR A 139 -17.43 -24.51 -20.16
C THR A 139 -17.74 -23.87 -18.79
N CYS A 140 -18.48 -24.55 -17.90
CA CYS A 140 -18.75 -24.05 -16.54
C CYS A 140 -17.52 -24.17 -15.61
N SER A 141 -16.59 -25.07 -15.94
CA SER A 141 -15.34 -25.30 -15.21
C SER A 141 -14.37 -24.12 -15.31
N GLU A 142 -14.37 -23.38 -16.42
CA GLU A 142 -13.39 -22.31 -16.65
C GLU A 142 -13.60 -21.09 -15.72
N ARG A 143 -14.85 -20.69 -15.48
CA ARG A 143 -15.18 -19.63 -14.51
C ARG A 143 -14.88 -20.05 -13.08
N ILE A 144 -15.17 -21.30 -12.74
CA ILE A 144 -14.90 -21.83 -11.40
C ILE A 144 -13.40 -21.98 -11.16
N ALA A 145 -12.64 -22.46 -12.16
CA ALA A 145 -11.19 -22.58 -12.10
C ALA A 145 -10.51 -21.22 -11.96
N THR A 146 -10.97 -20.20 -12.69
CA THR A 146 -10.43 -18.83 -12.56
C THR A 146 -10.77 -18.19 -11.21
N ILE A 147 -11.98 -18.42 -10.67
CA ILE A 147 -12.33 -18.00 -9.31
C ILE A 147 -11.48 -18.74 -8.27
N PHE A 148 -11.28 -20.04 -8.44
CA PHE A 148 -10.43 -20.86 -7.56
C PHE A 148 -9.00 -20.31 -7.52
N TRP A 149 -8.39 -20.01 -8.66
CA TRP A 149 -7.04 -19.42 -8.71
C TRP A 149 -6.97 -18.04 -8.06
N ARG A 150 -8.02 -17.22 -8.18
CA ARG A 150 -8.10 -15.91 -7.49
C ARG A 150 -8.22 -16.06 -5.98
N LEU A 151 -9.03 -16.99 -5.51
CA LEU A 151 -9.16 -17.31 -4.08
C LEU A 151 -7.85 -17.89 -3.54
N LEU A 152 -7.25 -18.86 -4.23
CA LEU A 152 -5.97 -19.45 -3.88
C LEU A 152 -4.86 -18.39 -3.78
N SER A 153 -4.85 -17.42 -4.70
CA SER A 153 -3.88 -16.32 -4.69
C SER A 153 -4.05 -15.35 -3.51
N SER A 154 -5.24 -15.33 -2.89
CA SER A 154 -5.55 -14.50 -1.71
C SER A 154 -5.15 -15.18 -0.39
N ILE A 155 -4.91 -16.50 -0.39
CA ILE A 155 -4.56 -17.26 0.81
C ILE A 155 -3.19 -16.85 1.39
N PRO A 156 -2.10 -16.74 0.61
CA PRO A 156 -0.79 -16.38 1.18
C PRO A 156 -0.79 -15.03 1.90
N PRO A 157 -1.34 -13.93 1.34
CA PRO A 157 -1.47 -12.67 2.07
C PRO A 157 -2.24 -12.79 3.39
N ILE A 158 -3.32 -13.58 3.43
CA ILE A 158 -4.12 -13.79 4.65
C ILE A 158 -3.31 -14.55 5.70
N ILE A 159 -2.66 -15.64 5.32
CA ILE A 159 -1.81 -16.43 6.24
C ILE A 159 -0.68 -15.57 6.79
N VAL A 160 0.01 -14.81 5.92
CA VAL A 160 1.08 -13.90 6.33
C VAL A 160 0.54 -12.78 7.23
N SER A 161 -0.67 -12.27 6.99
CA SER A 161 -1.28 -11.23 7.83
C SER A 161 -1.56 -11.70 9.26
N LEU A 162 -1.89 -12.98 9.44
CA LEU A 162 -2.11 -13.56 10.78
C LEU A 162 -0.79 -13.71 11.55
N TRP A 163 0.33 -13.87 10.84
CA TRP A 163 1.64 -14.09 11.44
C TRP A 163 2.44 -12.78 11.63
N ALA A 164 2.31 -11.84 10.69
CA ALA A 164 3.08 -10.59 10.64
C ALA A 164 2.22 -9.37 10.99
N MET A 165 1.76 -9.29 12.25
CA MET A 165 1.05 -8.11 12.77
C MET A 165 1.97 -6.91 13.03
N ASN A 166 3.30 -7.10 13.03
CA ASN A 166 4.28 -6.04 13.23
C ASN A 166 4.70 -5.44 11.89
N LEU A 167 4.28 -4.19 11.62
CA LEU A 167 4.62 -3.46 10.38
C LEU A 167 6.14 -3.45 10.11
N SER A 168 6.95 -3.25 11.15
CA SER A 168 8.41 -3.22 11.03
C SER A 168 9.00 -4.56 10.59
N PHE A 169 8.37 -5.68 10.96
CA PHE A 169 8.78 -7.02 10.54
C PHE A 169 8.37 -7.28 9.08
N SER A 170 7.15 -6.89 8.69
CA SER A 170 6.70 -6.98 7.30
C SER A 170 7.55 -6.16 6.34
N LEU A 171 7.98 -4.95 6.76
CA LEU A 171 8.85 -4.09 5.96
C LEU A 171 10.28 -4.63 5.83
N GLN A 172 10.78 -5.39 6.80
CA GLN A 172 12.09 -6.06 6.72
C GLN A 172 12.06 -7.30 5.84
N LEU A 173 10.92 -8.02 5.79
CA LEU A 173 10.77 -9.19 4.92
C LEU A 173 10.55 -8.82 3.45
N GLY A 174 10.03 -7.63 3.18
CA GLY A 174 9.78 -7.13 1.82
C GLY A 174 10.95 -6.38 1.18
N ALA A 175 12.06 -6.20 1.90
CA ALA A 175 13.28 -5.53 1.44
C ALA A 175 14.41 -6.54 1.21
#